data_AF-A0A9P7DT98-F1
#
_entry.id   AF-A0A9P7DT98-F1
#
_cell.length_a   1.000
_cell.length_b   1.000
_cell.length_c   1.000
_cell.angle_alpha   90.00
_cell.angle_beta   90.00
_cell.angle_gamma   90.00
#
_symmetry.space_group_name_H-M   'P 1'
#
loop_
_entity.id
_entity.type
_entity.pdbx_description
1 polymer ?
#
loop_
_entity_poly.entity_id
_entity_poly.type
_entity_poly.pdbx_seq_one_letter_code
_entity_poly.pdbx_strand_id
1 'polypeptide(L)'
;QSRNKAAKVITTLLALEKTLDAHNTSVCKLEAQLHGGHVDDMVELNLQLIDARSQCTKVTNTIRHHRSALGVEDKAELKKMKKDIYLTARLNAHAVKTRIWDRLHQQKFELERLKRLYRASINAEKLHANMQHSIKHCKPGILKLVSTYNGLCSHICSLIRQWRAPPFAIPPHSILHDGIFQLNVDNNIWQDIGLDNATVNPPAWLSDEAIRNGIQLQLEVDCCFEEEAQLMREWSVMQEWMLTEWEGIQDALSNADKLANICVVWRRKAQCIPCAWSVVDSWGPSDEVLLQATHEQVQPSFWDEDDQSVGPVEEDNKGDSDCGEIGDDELMDAIEDIALVDEYR
;
A
#
# COMPACT_ATOMS: atom_id res chain seq x y z
N GLN A 1 -14.07 -13.77 24.70
CA GLN A 1 -13.06 -14.14 23.66
C GLN A 1 -13.55 -15.17 22.64
N SER A 2 -14.45 -16.13 22.96
CA SER A 2 -14.94 -17.13 21.97
C SER A 2 -15.81 -16.54 20.85
N ARG A 3 -16.72 -15.60 21.15
CA ARG A 3 -17.59 -14.93 20.15
C ARG A 3 -16.84 -14.25 19.00
N ASN A 4 -15.74 -13.56 19.28
CA ASN A 4 -14.92 -12.93 18.22
C ASN A 4 -14.17 -13.96 17.36
N LYS A 5 -13.81 -15.13 17.92
CA LYS A 5 -13.21 -16.22 17.14
C LYS A 5 -14.25 -16.88 16.23
N ALA A 6 -15.45 -17.12 16.74
CA ALA A 6 -16.56 -17.64 15.95
C ALA A 6 -16.91 -16.68 14.79
N ALA A 7 -17.02 -15.38 15.06
CA ALA A 7 -17.27 -14.37 14.01
C ALA A 7 -16.19 -14.37 12.92
N LYS A 8 -14.90 -14.44 13.29
CA LYS A 8 -13.79 -14.54 12.33
C LYS A 8 -13.85 -15.81 11.48
N VAL A 9 -14.11 -16.97 12.09
CA VAL A 9 -14.26 -18.24 11.36
C VAL A 9 -15.50 -18.23 10.44
N ILE A 10 -16.55 -17.55 10.85
CA ILE A 10 -17.76 -17.35 10.03
C ILE A 10 -17.44 -16.45 8.82
N THR A 11 -16.71 -15.35 9.01
CA THR A 11 -16.31 -14.48 7.89
C THR A 11 -15.39 -15.18 6.89
N THR A 12 -14.45 -16.01 7.36
CA THR A 12 -13.56 -16.76 6.47
C THR A 12 -14.33 -17.82 5.68
N LEU A 13 -15.28 -18.51 6.32
CA LEU A 13 -16.18 -19.46 5.65
C LEU A 13 -17.05 -18.81 4.57
N LEU A 14 -17.61 -17.62 4.84
CA LEU A 14 -18.40 -16.88 3.84
C LEU A 14 -17.55 -16.46 2.64
N ALA A 15 -16.31 -16.03 2.88
CA ALA A 15 -15.38 -15.70 1.81
C ALA A 15 -15.04 -16.92 0.94
N LEU A 16 -14.73 -18.06 1.56
CA LEU A 16 -14.44 -19.32 0.86
C LEU A 16 -15.64 -19.83 0.06
N GLU A 17 -16.87 -19.64 0.54
CA GLU A 17 -18.07 -20.00 -0.21
C GLU A 17 -18.26 -19.12 -1.45
N LYS A 18 -17.98 -17.82 -1.33
CA LYS A 18 -18.04 -16.91 -2.48
C LYS A 18 -16.99 -17.26 -3.54
N THR A 19 -15.79 -17.67 -3.14
CA THR A 19 -14.77 -18.14 -4.10
C THR A 19 -15.17 -19.46 -4.74
N LEU A 20 -15.79 -20.37 -3.98
CA LEU A 20 -16.34 -21.61 -4.53
C LEU A 20 -17.42 -21.32 -5.58
N ASP A 21 -18.33 -20.38 -5.32
CA ASP A 21 -19.36 -19.98 -6.29
C ASP A 21 -18.72 -19.43 -7.57
N ALA A 22 -17.67 -18.61 -7.47
CA ALA A 22 -16.93 -18.08 -8.62
C ALA A 22 -16.21 -19.18 -9.44
N HIS A 23 -15.55 -20.13 -8.77
CA HIS A 23 -14.94 -21.27 -9.47
C HIS A 23 -15.99 -22.16 -10.14
N ASN A 24 -17.16 -22.36 -9.50
CA ASN A 24 -18.27 -23.08 -10.12
C ASN A 24 -18.82 -22.36 -11.35
N THR A 25 -18.93 -21.02 -11.33
CA THR A 25 -19.37 -20.26 -12.52
C THR A 25 -18.34 -20.37 -13.66
N SER A 26 -17.05 -20.35 -13.35
CA SER A 26 -15.98 -20.57 -14.32
C SER A 26 -16.05 -21.98 -14.93
N VAL A 27 -16.23 -23.01 -14.10
CA VAL A 27 -16.46 -24.40 -14.58
C VAL A 27 -17.68 -24.47 -15.49
N CYS A 28 -18.82 -23.86 -15.12
CA CYS A 28 -20.01 -23.83 -15.96
C CYS A 28 -19.77 -23.13 -17.30
N LYS A 29 -18.99 -22.05 -17.34
CA LYS A 29 -18.64 -21.35 -18.58
C LYS A 29 -17.72 -22.18 -19.47
N LEU A 30 -16.69 -22.82 -18.90
CA LEU A 30 -15.78 -23.71 -19.63
C LEU A 30 -16.54 -24.94 -20.17
N GLU A 31 -17.44 -25.52 -19.38
CA GLU A 31 -18.33 -26.59 -19.83
C GLU A 31 -19.28 -26.12 -20.94
N ALA A 32 -19.86 -24.93 -20.84
CA ALA A 32 -20.72 -24.38 -21.89
C ALA A 32 -19.95 -24.15 -23.21
N GLN A 33 -18.70 -23.69 -23.14
CA GLN A 33 -17.82 -23.55 -24.31
C GLN A 33 -17.50 -24.92 -24.95
N LEU A 34 -17.28 -25.95 -24.14
CA LEU A 34 -17.07 -27.32 -24.61
C LEU A 34 -18.30 -27.88 -25.36
N HIS A 35 -19.51 -27.61 -24.85
CA HIS A 35 -20.76 -28.04 -25.49
C HIS A 35 -21.15 -27.18 -26.70
N GLY A 36 -20.68 -25.93 -26.77
CA GLY A 36 -20.96 -24.98 -27.85
C GLY A 36 -20.20 -25.23 -29.16
N GLY A 37 -19.26 -26.16 -29.19
CA GLY A 37 -18.57 -26.61 -30.40
C GLY A 37 -17.59 -25.60 -31.03
N HIS A 38 -17.30 -24.48 -30.35
CA HIS A 38 -16.33 -23.48 -30.80
C HIS A 38 -15.12 -23.50 -29.86
N VAL A 39 -14.16 -24.38 -30.16
CA VAL A 39 -12.90 -24.46 -29.40
C VAL A 39 -11.75 -24.64 -30.40
N ASP A 40 -10.85 -23.66 -30.45
CA ASP A 40 -9.67 -23.65 -31.34
C ASP A 40 -8.52 -24.50 -30.75
N ASP A 41 -8.44 -24.60 -29.42
CA ASP A 41 -7.51 -25.47 -28.69
C ASP A 41 -8.22 -26.26 -27.58
N MET A 42 -8.60 -27.50 -27.91
CA MET A 42 -9.31 -28.40 -26.99
C MET A 42 -8.40 -28.88 -25.83
N VAL A 43 -7.09 -28.87 -26.01
CA VAL A 43 -6.13 -29.35 -25.00
C VAL A 43 -5.99 -28.31 -23.89
N GLU A 44 -5.81 -27.04 -24.27
CA GLU A 44 -5.73 -25.91 -23.34
C GLU A 44 -7.03 -25.77 -22.54
N LEU A 45 -8.20 -25.84 -23.19
CA LEU A 45 -9.48 -25.71 -22.51
C LEU A 45 -9.74 -26.87 -21.52
N ASN A 46 -9.34 -28.09 -21.86
CA ASN A 46 -9.41 -29.23 -20.92
C ASN A 46 -8.46 -29.06 -19.73
N LEU A 47 -7.26 -28.50 -19.94
CA LEU A 47 -6.31 -28.24 -18.87
C LEU A 47 -6.84 -27.20 -17.88
N GLN A 48 -7.40 -26.09 -18.39
CA GLN A 48 -8.06 -25.07 -17.57
C GLN A 48 -9.26 -25.63 -16.79
N LEU A 49 -10.03 -26.54 -17.41
CA LEU A 49 -11.19 -27.16 -16.78
C LEU A 49 -10.79 -28.16 -15.68
N ILE A 50 -9.72 -28.93 -15.89
CA ILE A 50 -9.14 -29.80 -14.86
C ILE A 50 -8.64 -28.95 -13.69
N ASP A 51 -7.94 -27.85 -13.97
CA ASP A 51 -7.42 -26.98 -12.92
C ASP A 51 -8.54 -26.30 -12.11
N ALA A 52 -9.53 -25.71 -12.80
CA ALA A 52 -10.69 -25.09 -12.15
C ALA A 52 -11.48 -26.08 -11.28
N ARG A 53 -11.66 -27.33 -11.76
CA ARG A 53 -12.25 -28.41 -10.95
C ARG A 53 -11.36 -28.78 -9.75
N SER A 54 -10.04 -28.83 -9.94
CA SER A 54 -9.10 -29.09 -8.85
C SER A 54 -9.22 -28.03 -7.76
N GLN A 55 -9.30 -26.75 -8.15
CA GLN A 55 -9.49 -25.62 -7.25
C GLN A 55 -10.84 -25.70 -6.52
N CYS A 56 -11.94 -26.04 -7.22
CA CYS A 56 -13.24 -26.30 -6.59
C CYS A 56 -13.16 -27.37 -5.50
N THR A 57 -12.46 -28.49 -5.76
CA THR A 57 -12.33 -29.57 -4.77
C THR A 57 -11.51 -29.14 -3.55
N LYS A 58 -10.41 -28.38 -3.76
CA LYS A 58 -9.58 -27.84 -2.68
C LYS A 58 -10.39 -26.91 -1.77
N VAL A 59 -11.08 -25.92 -2.36
CA VAL A 59 -11.92 -24.96 -1.62
C VAL A 59 -13.10 -25.66 -0.93
N THR A 60 -13.72 -26.65 -1.57
CA THR A 60 -14.80 -27.44 -0.94
C THR A 60 -14.30 -28.22 0.27
N ASN A 61 -13.09 -28.77 0.19
CA ASN A 61 -12.47 -29.51 1.29
C ASN A 61 -12.13 -28.60 2.47
N THR A 62 -11.59 -27.40 2.22
CA THR A 62 -11.30 -26.43 3.29
C THR A 62 -12.58 -25.92 3.95
N ILE A 63 -13.64 -25.63 3.18
CA ILE A 63 -14.97 -25.30 3.71
C ILE A 63 -15.51 -26.42 4.59
N ARG A 64 -15.43 -27.68 4.12
CA ARG A 64 -15.89 -28.86 4.87
C ARG A 64 -15.11 -29.02 6.18
N HIS A 65 -13.80 -28.80 6.15
CA HIS A 65 -12.96 -28.90 7.34
C HIS A 65 -13.33 -27.82 8.36
N HIS A 66 -13.39 -26.55 7.94
CA HIS A 66 -13.80 -25.44 8.79
C HIS A 66 -15.22 -25.61 9.34
N ARG A 67 -16.19 -26.05 8.52
CA ARG A 67 -17.55 -26.36 9.00
C ARG A 67 -17.56 -27.51 9.99
N SER A 68 -16.73 -28.54 9.83
CA SER A 68 -16.67 -29.68 10.75
C SER A 68 -16.06 -29.30 12.10
N ALA A 69 -15.11 -28.35 12.09
CA ALA A 69 -14.49 -27.79 13.29
C ALA A 69 -15.41 -26.86 14.12
N LEU A 70 -16.51 -26.37 13.54
CA LEU A 70 -17.52 -25.57 14.25
C LEU A 70 -18.42 -26.44 15.15
N GLY A 71 -18.72 -25.92 16.35
CA GLY A 71 -19.69 -26.52 17.27
C GLY A 71 -21.12 -26.51 16.71
N VAL A 72 -22.03 -27.27 17.34
CA VAL A 72 -23.45 -27.34 16.94
C VAL A 72 -24.12 -25.96 17.03
N GLU A 73 -23.77 -25.18 18.05
CA GLU A 73 -24.28 -23.84 18.29
C GLU A 73 -23.74 -22.83 17.26
N ASP A 74 -22.44 -22.86 16.96
CA ASP A 74 -21.82 -22.00 15.93
C ASP A 74 -22.36 -22.29 14.52
N LYS A 75 -22.68 -23.57 14.21
CA LYS A 75 -23.33 -23.96 12.95
C LYS A 75 -24.75 -23.40 12.83
N ALA A 76 -25.50 -23.36 13.93
CA ALA A 76 -26.83 -22.78 13.97
C ALA A 76 -26.77 -21.25 13.85
N GLU A 77 -25.81 -20.61 14.53
CA GLU A 77 -25.53 -19.18 14.42
C GLU A 77 -25.11 -18.80 12.99
N LEU A 78 -24.20 -19.54 12.37
CA LEU A 78 -23.81 -19.35 10.96
C LEU A 78 -25.01 -19.42 10.01
N LYS A 79 -25.89 -20.42 10.17
CA LYS A 79 -27.12 -20.53 9.36
C LYS A 79 -28.06 -19.35 9.57
N LYS A 80 -28.18 -18.85 10.80
CA LYS A 80 -28.99 -17.68 11.13
C LYS A 80 -28.39 -16.40 10.52
N MET A 81 -27.07 -16.22 10.64
CA MET A 81 -26.35 -15.07 10.10
C MET A 81 -26.43 -15.03 8.58
N LYS A 82 -26.28 -16.16 7.89
CA LYS A 82 -26.46 -16.25 6.42
C LYS A 82 -27.85 -15.87 5.94
N LYS A 83 -28.87 -16.15 6.75
CA LYS A 83 -30.25 -15.77 6.43
C LYS A 83 -30.49 -14.27 6.62
N ASP A 84 -29.69 -13.62 7.46
CA ASP A 84 -29.72 -12.18 7.66
C ASP A 84 -28.89 -11.50 6.57
N ILE A 85 -29.59 -10.97 5.57
CA ILE A 85 -29.01 -10.29 4.40
C ILE A 85 -28.23 -9.04 4.85
N TYR A 86 -28.72 -8.30 5.84
CA TYR A 86 -28.06 -7.10 6.35
C TYR A 86 -26.76 -7.45 7.06
N LEU A 87 -26.81 -8.42 7.98
CA LEU A 87 -25.63 -8.86 8.72
C LEU A 87 -24.56 -9.45 7.78
N THR A 88 -24.97 -10.23 6.79
CA THR A 88 -24.07 -10.80 5.78
C THR A 88 -23.40 -9.70 4.94
N ALA A 89 -24.17 -8.72 4.46
CA ALA A 89 -23.62 -7.60 3.69
C ALA A 89 -22.59 -6.80 4.51
N ARG A 90 -22.87 -6.55 5.78
CA ARG A 90 -21.98 -5.81 6.68
C ARG A 90 -20.69 -6.58 7.00
N LEU A 91 -20.78 -7.88 7.26
CA LEU A 91 -19.61 -8.73 7.47
C LEU A 91 -18.72 -8.80 6.22
N ASN A 92 -19.33 -8.90 5.04
CA ASN A 92 -18.61 -8.87 3.78
C ASN A 92 -17.91 -7.52 3.57
N ALA A 93 -18.58 -6.40 3.87
CA ALA A 93 -17.99 -5.07 3.77
C ALA A 93 -16.78 -4.93 4.71
N HIS A 94 -16.89 -5.39 5.95
CA HIS A 94 -15.78 -5.40 6.91
C HIS A 94 -14.60 -6.27 6.42
N ALA A 95 -14.88 -7.46 5.90
CA ALA A 95 -13.85 -8.35 5.37
C ALA A 95 -13.11 -7.73 4.18
N VAL A 96 -13.82 -7.14 3.23
CA VAL A 96 -13.22 -6.42 2.09
C VAL A 96 -12.39 -5.25 2.60
N LYS A 97 -12.90 -4.47 3.56
CA LYS A 97 -12.19 -3.34 4.14
C LYS A 97 -10.87 -3.76 4.82
N THR A 98 -10.89 -4.86 5.56
CA THR A 98 -9.67 -5.43 6.19
C THR A 98 -8.63 -5.79 5.11
N ARG A 99 -9.06 -6.38 3.99
CA ARG A 99 -8.15 -6.71 2.88
C ARG A 99 -7.58 -5.47 2.20
N ILE A 100 -8.37 -4.40 2.05
CA ILE A 100 -7.87 -3.12 1.54
C ILE A 100 -6.75 -2.61 2.47
N TRP A 101 -6.93 -2.69 3.79
CA TRP A 101 -5.87 -2.32 4.75
C TRP A 101 -4.61 -3.16 4.57
N ASP A 102 -4.74 -4.48 4.51
CA ASP A 102 -3.58 -5.38 4.37
C ASP A 102 -2.78 -5.06 3.11
N ARG A 103 -3.46 -4.85 1.97
CA ARG A 103 -2.79 -4.49 0.71
C ARG A 103 -2.14 -3.11 0.74
N LEU A 104 -2.79 -2.12 1.36
CA LEU A 104 -2.20 -0.79 1.51
C LEU A 104 -0.97 -0.80 2.43
N HIS A 105 -1.01 -1.58 3.52
CA HIS A 105 0.14 -1.79 4.39
C HIS A 105 1.29 -2.47 3.65
N GLN A 106 1.01 -3.54 2.91
CA GLN A 106 2.03 -4.22 2.11
C GLN A 106 2.66 -3.26 1.10
N GLN A 107 1.85 -2.49 0.37
CA GLN A 107 2.33 -1.52 -0.59
C GLN A 107 3.22 -0.45 0.06
N LYS A 108 2.87 0.03 1.26
CA LYS A 108 3.68 0.98 2.01
C LYS A 108 5.03 0.38 2.40
N PHE A 109 5.02 -0.86 2.90
CA PHE A 109 6.25 -1.57 3.26
C PHE A 109 7.17 -1.79 2.05
N GLU A 110 6.62 -2.19 0.90
CA GLU A 110 7.38 -2.34 -0.35
C GLU A 110 7.97 -1.00 -0.83
N LEU A 111 7.22 0.11 -0.72
CA LEU A 111 7.71 1.43 -1.07
C LEU A 111 8.84 1.90 -0.13
N GLU A 112 8.71 1.66 1.18
CA GLU A 112 9.76 1.96 2.15
C GLU A 112 11.02 1.12 1.91
N ARG A 113 10.85 -0.16 1.59
CA ARG A 113 11.94 -1.06 1.21
C ARG A 113 12.67 -0.53 -0.04
N LEU A 114 11.93 -0.08 -1.06
CA LEU A 114 12.49 0.55 -2.26
C LEU A 114 13.28 1.82 -1.91
N LYS A 115 12.73 2.71 -1.08
CA LYS A 115 13.42 3.94 -0.63
C LYS A 115 14.74 3.63 0.10
N ARG A 116 14.76 2.60 0.95
CA ARG A 116 15.99 2.18 1.67
C ARG A 116 17.04 1.62 0.71
N LEU A 117 16.63 0.79 -0.25
CA LEU A 117 17.54 0.24 -1.26
C LEU A 117 18.13 1.32 -2.16
N TYR A 118 17.32 2.31 -2.55
CA TYR A 118 17.78 3.47 -3.31
C TYR A 118 18.85 4.26 -2.57
N ARG A 119 18.69 4.47 -1.26
CA ARG A 119 19.70 5.15 -0.42
C ARG A 119 20.97 4.32 -0.21
N ALA A 120 20.92 2.99 -0.40
CA ALA A 120 21.98 2.09 0.05
C ALA A 120 22.93 1.58 -1.06
N SER A 121 22.63 1.68 -2.35
CA SER A 121 23.44 0.94 -3.35
C SER A 121 23.46 1.46 -4.79
N ILE A 122 24.63 1.29 -5.43
CA ILE A 122 24.94 1.51 -6.86
C ILE A 122 24.37 0.40 -7.79
N ASN A 123 23.94 -0.75 -7.26
CA ASN A 123 23.35 -1.88 -8.03
C ASN A 123 21.80 -1.95 -7.93
N ALA A 124 21.13 -0.83 -7.66
CA ALA A 124 19.70 -0.77 -7.36
C ALA A 124 18.77 -1.04 -8.57
N GLU A 125 19.26 -0.95 -9.80
CA GLU A 125 18.41 -0.84 -11.00
C GLU A 125 17.54 -2.08 -11.28
N LYS A 126 18.09 -3.30 -11.16
CA LYS A 126 17.34 -4.55 -11.44
C LYS A 126 16.30 -4.87 -10.36
N LEU A 127 16.64 -4.66 -9.09
CA LEU A 127 15.68 -4.83 -7.98
C LEU A 127 14.59 -3.76 -8.02
N HIS A 128 14.95 -2.54 -8.42
CA HIS A 128 14.03 -1.43 -8.57
C HIS A 128 12.98 -1.68 -9.67
N ALA A 129 13.37 -2.22 -10.83
CA ALA A 129 12.43 -2.52 -11.91
C ALA A 129 11.35 -3.54 -11.50
N ASN A 130 11.73 -4.66 -10.89
CA ASN A 130 10.79 -5.71 -10.45
C ASN A 130 9.84 -5.19 -9.36
N MET A 131 10.36 -4.39 -8.43
CA MET A 131 9.59 -3.85 -7.31
C MET A 131 8.67 -2.70 -7.76
N GLN A 132 9.12 -1.82 -8.66
CA GLN A 132 8.27 -0.81 -9.30
C GLN A 132 7.14 -1.44 -10.10
N HIS A 133 7.41 -2.53 -10.82
CA HIS A 133 6.40 -3.28 -11.57
C HIS A 133 5.34 -3.84 -10.61
N SER A 134 5.76 -4.48 -9.51
CA SER A 134 4.87 -5.01 -8.47
C SER A 134 3.98 -3.92 -7.85
N ILE A 135 4.55 -2.75 -7.54
CA ILE A 135 3.79 -1.60 -7.02
C ILE A 135 2.77 -1.08 -8.04
N LYS A 136 3.10 -1.05 -9.33
CA LYS A 136 2.19 -0.60 -10.40
C LYS A 136 1.01 -1.56 -10.58
N HIS A 137 1.23 -2.87 -10.49
CA HIS A 137 0.18 -3.88 -10.64
C HIS A 137 -0.75 -4.02 -9.43
N CYS A 138 -0.28 -3.73 -8.21
CA CYS A 138 -1.14 -3.80 -7.03
C CYS A 138 -2.21 -2.69 -6.99
N LYS A 139 -1.94 -1.53 -7.60
CA LYS A 139 -2.86 -0.37 -7.61
C LYS A 139 -4.25 -0.68 -8.18
N PRO A 140 -4.39 -1.28 -9.38
CA PRO A 140 -5.71 -1.62 -9.92
C PRO A 140 -6.46 -2.64 -9.04
N GLY A 141 -5.76 -3.61 -8.43
CA GLY A 141 -6.37 -4.57 -7.50
C GLY A 141 -6.99 -3.89 -6.27
N ILE A 142 -6.26 -2.94 -5.66
CA ILE A 142 -6.77 -2.17 -4.51
C ILE A 142 -7.99 -1.32 -4.92
N LEU A 143 -7.94 -0.64 -6.08
CA LEU A 143 -9.07 0.17 -6.56
C LEU A 143 -10.32 -0.69 -6.86
N LYS A 144 -10.13 -1.92 -7.36
CA LYS A 144 -11.24 -2.89 -7.51
C LYS A 144 -11.84 -3.24 -6.16
N LEU A 145 -11.02 -3.55 -5.15
CA LEU A 145 -11.51 -3.82 -3.80
C LEU A 145 -12.29 -2.63 -3.23
N VAL A 146 -11.81 -1.40 -3.42
CA VAL A 146 -12.52 -0.18 -3.01
C VAL A 146 -13.88 -0.07 -3.68
N SER A 147 -13.96 -0.34 -4.98
CA SER A 147 -15.23 -0.35 -5.72
C SER A 147 -16.20 -1.39 -5.15
N THR A 148 -15.72 -2.61 -4.89
CA THR A 148 -16.56 -3.66 -4.28
C THR A 148 -17.05 -3.28 -2.89
N TYR A 149 -16.20 -2.65 -2.07
CA TYR A 149 -16.57 -2.13 -0.76
C TYR A 149 -17.64 -1.04 -0.86
N ASN A 150 -17.46 -0.07 -1.76
CA ASN A 150 -18.42 1.02 -1.97
C ASN A 150 -19.77 0.50 -2.50
N GLY A 151 -19.75 -0.55 -3.33
CA GLY A 151 -20.94 -1.27 -3.75
C GLY A 151 -21.69 -1.91 -2.58
N LEU A 152 -20.96 -2.57 -1.67
CA LEU A 152 -21.53 -3.13 -0.44
C LEU A 152 -22.09 -2.04 0.50
N CYS A 153 -21.42 -0.89 0.62
CA CYS A 153 -21.93 0.25 1.38
C CYS A 153 -23.26 0.75 0.82
N SER A 154 -23.35 0.90 -0.51
CA SER A 154 -24.58 1.28 -1.20
C SER A 154 -25.71 0.27 -0.98
N HIS A 155 -25.37 -1.03 -1.00
CA HIS A 155 -26.31 -2.10 -0.69
C HIS A 155 -26.82 -2.02 0.76
N ILE A 156 -25.94 -1.83 1.74
CA ILE A 156 -26.30 -1.66 3.16
C ILE A 156 -27.20 -0.43 3.34
N CYS A 157 -26.86 0.70 2.72
CA CYS A 157 -27.71 1.89 2.69
C CYS A 157 -29.11 1.59 2.13
N SER A 158 -29.20 0.80 1.06
CA SER A 158 -30.49 0.38 0.49
C SER A 158 -31.32 -0.46 1.47
N LEU A 159 -30.69 -1.37 2.21
CA LEU A 159 -31.36 -2.23 3.19
C LEU A 159 -31.89 -1.42 4.39
N ILE A 160 -31.14 -0.40 4.82
CA ILE A 160 -31.56 0.55 5.86
C ILE A 160 -32.79 1.33 5.38
N ARG A 161 -32.76 1.88 4.15
CA ARG A 161 -33.91 2.60 3.56
C ARG A 161 -35.16 1.73 3.42
N GLN A 162 -34.97 0.43 3.17
CA GLN A 162 -36.05 -0.56 3.05
C GLN A 162 -36.55 -1.10 4.40
N TRP A 163 -36.02 -0.62 5.53
CA TRP A 163 -36.35 -1.11 6.88
C TRP A 163 -36.07 -2.62 7.07
N ARG A 164 -35.12 -3.16 6.30
CA ARG A 164 -34.64 -4.55 6.43
C ARG A 164 -33.41 -4.66 7.34
N ALA A 165 -32.97 -3.54 7.89
CA ALA A 165 -31.90 -3.45 8.88
C ALA A 165 -32.48 -3.32 10.30
N PRO A 166 -31.70 -3.63 11.35
CA PRO A 166 -32.09 -3.34 12.73
C PRO A 166 -32.45 -1.86 12.94
N PRO A 167 -33.33 -1.54 13.92
CA PRO A 167 -33.60 -0.16 14.30
C PRO A 167 -32.30 0.58 14.65
N PHE A 168 -32.17 1.83 14.21
CA PHE A 168 -31.00 2.68 14.42
C PHE A 168 -29.70 2.19 13.74
N ALA A 169 -29.80 1.35 12.71
CA ALA A 169 -28.65 0.98 11.90
C ALA A 169 -28.00 2.21 11.24
N ILE A 170 -26.70 2.40 11.47
CA ILE A 170 -25.90 3.48 10.90
C ILE A 170 -25.31 3.00 9.56
N PRO A 171 -25.44 3.77 8.47
CA PRO A 171 -24.83 3.42 7.19
C PRO A 171 -23.29 3.55 7.26
N PRO A 172 -22.54 2.62 6.65
CA PRO A 172 -21.10 2.73 6.54
C PRO A 172 -20.68 3.81 5.53
N HIS A 173 -19.54 4.45 5.79
CA HIS A 173 -18.98 5.48 4.92
C HIS A 173 -18.24 4.88 3.73
N SER A 174 -18.48 5.42 2.53
CA SER A 174 -17.71 5.05 1.34
C SER A 174 -16.27 5.56 1.41
N ILE A 175 -15.36 4.80 0.80
CA ILE A 175 -13.95 5.16 0.65
C ILE A 175 -13.77 5.89 -0.68
N LEU A 176 -13.10 7.05 -0.65
CA LEU A 176 -12.76 7.78 -1.86
C LEU A 176 -11.66 7.04 -2.63
N HIS A 177 -11.79 7.00 -3.96
CA HIS A 177 -10.75 6.44 -4.83
C HIS A 177 -9.53 7.38 -4.87
N ASP A 178 -9.78 8.68 -4.87
CA ASP A 178 -8.73 9.69 -4.91
C ASP A 178 -8.00 9.78 -3.57
N GLY A 179 -6.68 9.78 -3.62
CA GLY A 179 -5.84 9.95 -2.43
C GLY A 179 -5.79 8.73 -1.49
N ILE A 180 -6.39 7.58 -1.84
CA ILE A 180 -6.36 6.39 -0.96
C ILE A 180 -4.93 5.93 -0.64
N PHE A 181 -4.01 6.09 -1.60
CA PHE A 181 -2.60 5.72 -1.45
C PHE A 181 -1.77 6.73 -0.63
N GLN A 182 -2.30 7.92 -0.36
CA GLN A 182 -1.64 8.90 0.51
C GLN A 182 -1.76 8.50 1.99
N LEU A 183 -2.76 7.65 2.32
CA LEU A 183 -2.99 7.13 3.68
C LEU A 183 -3.07 8.23 4.74
N ASN A 184 -3.74 9.34 4.44
CA ASN A 184 -3.96 10.41 5.39
C ASN A 184 -4.78 9.91 6.60
N VAL A 185 -4.53 10.51 7.75
CA VAL A 185 -5.14 10.14 9.04
C VAL A 185 -6.68 10.25 8.98
N ASP A 186 -7.20 11.17 8.18
CA ASP A 186 -8.64 11.44 8.05
C ASP A 186 -9.37 10.57 7.05
N ASN A 187 -8.67 9.68 6.34
CA ASN A 187 -9.30 8.84 5.34
C ASN A 187 -10.35 7.93 6.01
N ASN A 188 -11.57 7.89 5.46
CA ASN A 188 -12.67 7.02 5.92
C ASN A 188 -12.28 5.54 6.01
N ILE A 189 -11.21 5.16 5.32
CA ILE A 189 -10.62 3.85 5.41
C ILE A 189 -10.30 3.48 6.86
N TRP A 190 -9.96 4.40 7.76
CA TRP A 190 -9.63 4.08 9.15
C TRP A 190 -10.84 3.90 10.08
N GLN A 191 -12.06 4.23 9.62
CA GLN A 191 -13.25 4.28 10.47
C GLN A 191 -14.21 3.11 10.22
N ASP A 192 -14.46 2.24 11.20
CA ASP A 192 -15.41 1.12 11.08
C ASP A 192 -16.86 1.47 11.41
N ILE A 193 -17.23 2.74 11.22
CA ILE A 193 -18.58 3.25 11.49
C ILE A 193 -19.59 2.49 10.61
N GLY A 194 -20.65 1.95 11.23
CA GLY A 194 -21.68 1.17 10.55
C GLY A 194 -21.25 -0.25 10.17
N LEU A 195 -20.02 -0.68 10.47
CA LEU A 195 -19.51 -2.03 10.22
C LEU A 195 -19.37 -2.86 11.49
N ASP A 196 -18.95 -2.26 12.61
CA ASP A 196 -18.80 -2.95 13.89
C ASP A 196 -20.00 -2.75 14.84
N ASN A 197 -20.25 -3.75 15.70
CA ASN A 197 -21.26 -3.71 16.77
C ASN A 197 -20.70 -3.17 18.10
N ALA A 198 -19.38 -2.97 18.22
CA ALA A 198 -18.72 -2.98 19.52
C ALA A 198 -18.80 -1.68 20.33
N THR A 199 -19.19 -0.55 19.75
CA THR A 199 -19.15 0.74 20.47
C THR A 199 -20.46 1.50 20.32
N VAL A 200 -21.44 1.12 21.13
CA VAL A 200 -22.68 1.89 21.33
C VAL A 200 -22.39 3.33 21.81
N ASN A 201 -21.21 3.56 22.40
CA ASN A 201 -20.65 4.87 22.71
C ASN A 201 -19.13 4.84 22.44
N PRO A 202 -18.68 5.25 21.23
CA PRO A 202 -17.26 5.35 20.96
C PRO A 202 -16.62 6.43 21.86
N PRO A 203 -15.33 6.29 22.22
CA PRO A 203 -14.60 7.35 22.90
C PRO A 203 -14.64 8.66 22.10
N ALA A 204 -14.58 9.79 22.81
CA ALA A 204 -14.73 11.11 22.20
C ALA A 204 -13.68 11.41 21.11
N TRP A 205 -12.45 10.89 21.24
CA TRP A 205 -11.42 10.99 20.19
C TRP A 205 -11.77 10.26 18.89
N LEU A 206 -12.77 9.38 18.89
CA LEU A 206 -13.26 8.66 17.71
C LEU A 206 -14.61 9.20 17.21
N SER A 207 -15.44 9.75 18.11
CA SER A 207 -16.81 10.17 17.81
C SER A 207 -17.01 11.68 17.65
N ASP A 208 -16.14 12.49 18.26
CA ASP A 208 -16.23 13.95 18.25
C ASP A 208 -15.21 14.53 17.26
N GLU A 209 -15.75 15.19 16.24
CA GLU A 209 -14.96 15.81 15.17
C GLU A 209 -14.05 16.93 15.67
N ALA A 210 -14.50 17.70 16.68
CA ALA A 210 -13.68 18.77 17.24
C ALA A 210 -12.46 18.21 17.99
N ILE A 211 -12.64 17.10 18.71
CA ILE A 211 -11.54 16.42 19.42
C ILE A 211 -10.57 15.79 18.43
N ARG A 212 -11.08 15.15 17.36
CA ARG A 212 -10.25 14.59 16.29
C ARG A 212 -9.38 15.67 15.64
N ASN A 213 -10.00 16.77 15.22
CA ASN A 213 -9.28 17.89 14.63
C ASN A 213 -8.27 18.50 15.62
N GLY A 214 -8.62 18.60 16.90
CA GLY A 214 -7.70 19.07 17.95
C GLY A 214 -6.47 18.16 18.11
N ILE A 215 -6.66 16.84 18.12
CA ILE A 215 -5.55 15.87 18.20
C ILE A 215 -4.65 15.98 16.97
N GLN A 216 -5.23 16.08 15.77
CA GLN A 216 -4.47 16.22 14.53
C GLN A 216 -3.63 17.49 14.52
N LEU A 217 -4.23 18.64 14.85
CA LEU A 217 -3.51 19.91 14.93
C LEU A 217 -2.38 19.86 15.95
N GLN A 218 -2.59 19.19 17.10
CA GLN A 218 -1.53 19.02 18.09
C GLN A 218 -0.38 18.15 17.56
N LEU A 219 -0.68 17.04 16.88
CA LEU A 219 0.33 16.18 16.26
C LEU A 219 1.10 16.90 15.15
N GLU A 220 0.44 17.74 14.36
CA GLU A 220 1.12 18.57 13.35
C GLU A 220 2.10 19.55 13.99
N VAL A 221 1.69 20.20 15.09
CA VAL A 221 2.57 21.08 15.87
C VAL A 221 3.77 20.30 16.43
N ASP A 222 3.53 19.13 17.01
CA ASP A 222 4.59 18.27 17.55
C ASP A 222 5.56 17.81 16.44
N CYS A 223 5.04 17.43 15.27
CA CYS A 223 5.84 17.10 14.08
C CYS A 223 6.66 18.29 13.60
N CYS A 224 6.11 19.51 13.59
CA CYS A 224 6.87 20.70 13.23
C CYS A 224 8.05 20.93 14.18
N PHE A 225 7.86 20.74 15.49
CA PHE A 225 8.96 20.85 16.46
C PHE A 225 10.01 19.76 16.27
N GLU A 226 9.60 18.52 15.98
CA GLU A 226 10.52 17.42 15.71
C GLU A 226 11.35 17.68 14.43
N GLU A 227 10.69 18.10 13.35
CA GLU A 227 11.33 18.41 12.07
C GLU A 227 12.27 19.61 12.22
N GLU A 228 11.87 20.67 12.93
CA GLU A 228 12.75 21.80 13.24
C GLU A 228 13.99 21.33 13.99
N ALA A 229 13.83 20.54 15.05
CA ALA A 229 14.94 20.00 15.81
C ALA A 229 15.83 19.08 14.95
N GLN A 230 15.26 18.31 14.02
CA GLN A 230 16.01 17.48 13.09
C GLN A 230 16.83 18.32 12.11
N LEU A 231 16.22 19.33 11.48
CA LEU A 231 16.89 20.24 10.57
C LEU A 231 18.05 20.98 11.25
N MET A 232 17.87 21.43 12.50
CA MET A 232 18.94 22.05 13.28
C MET A 232 20.12 21.09 13.50
N ARG A 233 19.85 19.81 13.79
CA ARG A 233 20.90 18.78 13.95
C ARG A 233 21.62 18.49 12.64
N GLU A 234 20.86 18.25 11.57
CA GLU A 234 21.41 17.96 10.24
C GLU A 234 22.26 19.12 9.73
N TRP A 235 21.81 20.36 9.94
CA TRP A 235 22.58 21.56 9.60
C TRP A 235 23.90 21.62 10.37
N SER A 236 23.89 21.35 11.67
CA SER A 236 25.10 21.38 12.50
C SER A 236 26.11 20.30 12.07
N VAL A 237 25.64 19.09 11.80
CA VAL A 237 26.47 18.00 11.25
C VAL A 237 27.05 18.37 9.90
N MET A 238 26.28 19.04 9.04
CA MET A 238 26.74 19.47 7.72
C MET A 238 27.86 20.53 7.81
N GLN A 239 27.79 21.42 8.81
CA GLN A 239 28.86 22.39 9.08
C GLN A 239 30.14 21.71 9.59
N GLU A 240 30.02 20.74 10.51
CA GLU A 240 31.16 19.95 11.02
C GLU A 240 31.84 19.15 9.90
N TRP A 241 31.04 18.54 9.03
CA TRP A 241 31.55 17.85 7.85
C TRP A 241 32.30 18.81 6.93
N MET A 242 31.72 19.97 6.62
CA MET A 242 32.37 20.98 5.77
C MET A 242 33.69 21.46 6.36
N LEU A 243 33.76 21.67 7.69
CA LEU A 243 35.00 22.03 8.37
C LEU A 243 36.07 20.94 8.19
N THR A 244 35.73 19.68 8.48
CA THR A 244 36.66 18.55 8.42
C THR A 244 37.18 18.33 7.01
N GLU A 245 36.30 18.35 6.01
CA GLU A 245 36.68 18.16 4.61
C GLU A 245 37.50 19.33 4.07
N TRP A 246 37.16 20.56 4.48
CA TRP A 246 37.90 21.75 4.05
C TRP A 246 39.34 21.73 4.57
N GLU A 247 39.56 21.39 5.83
CA GLU A 247 40.90 21.21 6.41
C GLU A 247 41.68 20.13 5.66
N GLY A 248 41.06 18.96 5.40
CA GLY A 248 41.70 17.87 4.66
C GLY A 248 42.05 18.22 3.22
N ILE A 249 41.21 19.00 2.53
CA ILE A 249 41.46 19.45 1.16
C ILE A 249 42.53 20.54 1.08
N GLN A 250 42.58 21.46 2.06
CA GLN A 250 43.67 22.42 2.16
C GLN A 250 45.02 21.71 2.33
N ASP A 251 45.07 20.67 3.17
CA ASP A 251 46.27 19.85 3.36
C ASP A 251 46.66 19.05 2.11
N ALA A 252 45.67 18.61 1.33
CA ALA A 252 45.87 17.82 0.11
C ALA A 252 46.05 18.67 -1.18
N LEU A 253 45.96 20.01 -1.11
CA LEU A 253 46.07 20.94 -2.25
C LEU A 253 45.19 20.57 -3.46
N SER A 254 43.97 20.04 -3.26
CA SER A 254 43.13 19.54 -4.36
C SER A 254 41.67 20.00 -4.30
N ASN A 255 41.09 20.41 -5.45
CA ASN A 255 39.66 20.68 -5.67
C ASN A 255 38.95 21.61 -4.64
N ALA A 256 39.67 22.55 -4.01
CA ALA A 256 39.10 23.52 -3.06
C ALA A 256 37.91 24.32 -3.64
N ASP A 257 37.96 24.67 -4.93
CA ASP A 257 36.92 25.46 -5.59
C ASP A 257 35.55 24.77 -5.61
N LYS A 258 35.52 23.43 -5.70
CA LYS A 258 34.26 22.66 -5.70
C LYS A 258 33.59 22.67 -4.32
N LEU A 259 34.37 22.49 -3.25
CA LEU A 259 33.85 22.57 -1.88
C LEU A 259 33.39 23.99 -1.54
N ALA A 260 34.14 25.02 -1.97
CA ALA A 260 33.76 26.41 -1.78
C ALA A 260 32.41 26.72 -2.44
N ASN A 261 32.21 26.23 -3.68
CA ASN A 261 30.94 26.36 -4.38
C ASN A 261 29.76 25.68 -3.66
N ILE A 262 29.96 24.47 -3.12
CA ILE A 262 28.96 23.77 -2.32
C ILE A 262 28.63 24.55 -1.04
N CYS A 263 29.66 25.06 -0.34
CA CYS A 263 29.51 25.85 0.88
C CYS A 263 28.67 27.12 0.65
N VAL A 264 28.88 27.82 -0.48
CA VAL A 264 28.07 28.99 -0.87
C VAL A 264 26.59 28.63 -1.01
N VAL A 265 26.28 27.52 -1.69
CA VAL A 265 24.89 27.08 -1.89
C VAL A 265 24.24 26.71 -0.56
N TRP A 266 24.97 25.99 0.29
CA TRP A 266 24.48 25.56 1.60
C TRP A 266 24.25 26.72 2.55
N ARG A 267 25.20 27.65 2.69
CA ARG A 267 25.02 28.88 3.48
C ARG A 267 23.79 29.64 3.01
N ARG A 268 23.62 29.84 1.69
CA ARG A 268 22.46 30.56 1.14
C ARG A 268 21.13 29.89 1.49
N LYS A 269 21.05 28.56 1.39
CA LYS A 269 19.81 27.80 1.61
C LYS A 269 19.47 27.59 3.09
N ALA A 270 20.48 27.45 3.95
CA ALA A 270 20.30 27.05 5.34
C ALA A 270 20.60 28.17 6.36
N GLN A 271 20.96 29.39 5.93
CA GLN A 271 21.23 30.53 6.83
C GLN A 271 20.10 30.85 7.82
N CYS A 272 18.85 30.51 7.47
CA CYS A 272 17.70 30.77 8.33
C CYS A 272 17.49 29.68 9.40
N ILE A 273 18.24 28.56 9.32
CA ILE A 273 18.12 27.43 10.25
C ILE A 273 19.15 27.61 11.36
N PRO A 274 18.73 27.68 12.63
CA PRO A 274 19.66 27.77 13.74
C PRO A 274 20.45 26.45 13.91
N CYS A 275 21.67 26.52 14.45
CA CYS A 275 22.43 25.32 14.80
C CYS A 275 21.89 24.71 16.09
N ALA A 276 21.88 23.38 16.19
CA ALA A 276 21.50 22.65 17.39
C ALA A 276 22.55 22.77 18.50
N TRP A 277 23.82 23.03 18.15
CA TRP A 277 24.91 23.31 19.07
C TRP A 277 25.87 24.34 18.48
N SER A 278 26.74 24.91 19.31
CA SER A 278 27.76 25.87 18.87
C SER A 278 28.76 25.16 17.98
N VAL A 279 28.75 25.49 16.69
CA VAL A 279 29.83 25.19 15.76
C VAL A 279 30.77 26.40 15.73
N VAL A 280 32.06 26.19 15.47
CA VAL A 280 33.04 27.29 15.35
C VAL A 280 32.60 28.23 14.23
N ASP A 281 32.59 29.54 14.48
CA ASP A 281 32.14 30.56 13.49
C ASP A 281 32.92 30.49 12.16
N SER A 282 34.14 29.95 12.19
CA SER A 282 35.01 29.74 11.03
C SER A 282 34.87 28.34 10.39
N TRP A 283 33.64 27.83 10.24
CA TRP A 283 33.43 26.55 9.57
C TRP A 283 33.57 26.71 8.04
N GLY A 284 34.53 25.98 7.46
CA GLY A 284 34.78 25.94 6.02
C GLY A 284 35.65 27.10 5.48
N PRO A 285 35.52 27.45 4.18
CA PRO A 285 36.35 28.45 3.52
C PRO A 285 36.22 29.86 4.13
N SER A 286 37.28 30.65 4.02
CA SER A 286 37.25 32.07 4.41
C SER A 286 36.28 32.86 3.54
N ASP A 287 35.79 33.99 4.06
CA ASP A 287 34.87 34.85 3.32
C ASP A 287 35.46 35.35 2.00
N GLU A 288 36.77 35.51 1.90
CA GLU A 288 37.46 35.86 0.65
C GLU A 288 37.32 34.77 -0.43
N VAL A 289 37.50 33.49 -0.04
CA VAL A 289 37.35 32.34 -0.94
C VAL A 289 35.89 32.16 -1.36
N LEU A 290 34.95 32.40 -0.43
CA LEU A 290 33.52 32.36 -0.73
C LEU A 290 33.11 33.47 -1.69
N LEU A 291 33.66 34.68 -1.54
CA LEU A 291 33.41 35.79 -2.47
C LEU A 291 33.92 35.45 -3.88
N GLN A 292 35.09 34.85 -4.00
CA GLN A 292 35.61 34.39 -5.30
C GLN A 292 34.70 33.32 -5.93
N ALA A 293 34.30 32.30 -5.16
CA ALA A 293 33.39 31.26 -5.63
C ALA A 293 32.00 31.82 -6.02
N THR A 294 31.48 32.82 -5.29
CA THR A 294 30.22 33.48 -5.67
C THR A 294 30.33 34.24 -6.98
N HIS A 295 31.49 34.85 -7.28
CA HIS A 295 31.72 35.57 -8.53
C HIS A 295 31.82 34.59 -9.72
N GLU A 296 32.42 33.42 -9.52
CA GLU A 296 32.49 32.34 -10.51
C GLU A 296 31.12 31.70 -10.80
N GLN A 297 30.20 31.64 -9.82
CA GLN A 297 28.81 31.19 -10.03
C GLN A 297 27.93 32.20 -10.80
N VAL A 298 28.28 33.49 -10.76
CA VAL A 298 27.51 34.57 -11.42
C VAL A 298 28.03 34.85 -12.83
N GLN A 299 29.23 34.39 -13.20
CA GLN A 299 29.60 34.30 -14.60
C GLN A 299 28.70 33.25 -15.28
N PRO A 300 28.02 33.58 -16.39
CA PRO A 300 27.20 32.61 -17.10
C PRO A 300 28.11 31.53 -17.70
N SER A 301 28.34 30.44 -16.98
CA SER A 301 28.72 29.18 -17.61
C SER A 301 27.47 28.70 -18.35
N PHE A 302 27.45 28.97 -19.65
CA PHE A 302 26.66 28.31 -20.68
C PHE A 302 26.38 26.85 -20.27
N TRP A 303 25.17 26.59 -19.78
CA TRP A 303 24.71 25.23 -19.54
C TRP A 303 24.38 24.65 -20.92
N ASP A 304 25.29 23.85 -21.46
CA ASP A 304 24.91 22.86 -22.47
C ASP A 304 23.97 21.86 -21.76
N GLU A 305 22.67 22.04 -22.00
CA GLU A 305 21.67 21.00 -21.82
C GLU A 305 21.92 19.93 -22.89
N ASP A 306 22.89 19.06 -22.65
CA ASP A 306 23.07 17.85 -23.45
C ASP A 306 22.04 16.80 -23.01
N ASP A 307 20.93 16.84 -23.72
CA ASP A 307 19.92 15.82 -23.93
C ASP A 307 20.59 14.47 -24.30
N GLN A 308 20.79 13.60 -23.31
CA GLN A 308 21.23 12.22 -23.57
C GLN A 308 20.04 11.37 -24.04
N SER A 309 19.81 11.47 -25.35
CA SER A 309 19.35 10.40 -26.24
C SER A 309 19.78 9.01 -25.75
N VAL A 310 18.82 8.23 -25.25
CA VAL A 310 19.00 6.80 -24.94
C VAL A 310 18.64 6.01 -26.19
N GLY A 311 19.65 5.41 -26.82
CA GLY A 311 19.52 4.52 -27.98
C GLY A 311 18.84 3.18 -27.65
N PRO A 312 18.43 2.41 -28.68
CA PRO A 312 17.49 1.30 -28.52
C PRO A 312 18.14 0.05 -27.91
N VAL A 313 17.32 -0.64 -27.12
CA VAL A 313 17.58 -1.90 -26.43
C VAL A 313 17.62 -3.05 -27.44
N GLU A 314 18.66 -3.89 -27.37
CA GLU A 314 18.59 -5.25 -27.90
C GLU A 314 18.42 -6.24 -26.74
N GLU A 315 17.36 -7.04 -26.86
CA GLU A 315 17.08 -8.22 -26.05
C GLU A 315 18.12 -9.29 -26.31
N ASP A 316 18.54 -10.00 -25.26
CA ASP A 316 18.73 -11.44 -25.43
C ASP A 316 18.47 -12.23 -24.15
N ASN A 317 17.84 -13.37 -24.36
CA ASN A 317 17.11 -14.19 -23.41
C ASN A 317 17.94 -15.41 -22.96
N LYS A 318 17.78 -15.78 -21.68
CA LYS A 318 17.84 -17.13 -21.05
C LYS A 318 18.79 -17.27 -19.87
N GLY A 319 18.23 -17.76 -18.77
CA GLY A 319 18.94 -18.28 -17.61
C GLY A 319 17.97 -18.66 -16.50
N ASP A 320 17.36 -19.83 -16.67
CA ASP A 320 16.48 -20.52 -15.72
C ASP A 320 17.23 -20.84 -14.41
N SER A 321 16.58 -20.63 -13.25
CA SER A 321 17.02 -21.16 -11.97
C SER A 321 15.85 -21.21 -10.98
N ASP A 322 15.20 -22.37 -10.97
CA ASP A 322 14.32 -22.90 -9.93
C ASP A 322 15.03 -22.99 -8.56
N CYS A 323 14.39 -22.45 -7.50
CA CYS A 323 14.06 -23.16 -6.25
C CYS A 323 13.65 -22.20 -5.13
N GLY A 324 12.47 -22.43 -4.50
CA GLY A 324 12.19 -21.93 -3.15
C GLY A 324 10.74 -21.58 -2.84
N GLU A 325 9.99 -22.57 -2.36
CA GLU A 325 8.78 -22.47 -1.50
C GLU A 325 7.60 -21.63 -2.01
N ILE A 326 6.66 -22.30 -2.69
CA ILE A 326 5.30 -21.81 -2.97
C ILE A 326 4.60 -21.58 -1.63
N GLY A 327 4.58 -20.32 -1.18
CA GLY A 327 3.73 -19.88 -0.09
C GLY A 327 2.26 -19.88 -0.53
N ASP A 328 1.36 -20.14 0.41
CA ASP A 328 -0.11 -20.09 0.22
C ASP A 328 -0.63 -18.77 -0.41
N ASP A 329 0.23 -17.74 -0.48
CA ASP A 329 -0.04 -16.43 -1.08
C ASP A 329 -0.09 -16.48 -2.62
N GLU A 330 0.72 -17.33 -3.27
CA GLU A 330 0.75 -17.46 -4.75
C GLU A 330 -0.48 -18.23 -5.27
N LEU A 331 -1.03 -19.12 -4.43
CA LEU A 331 -2.30 -19.79 -4.68
C LEU A 331 -3.48 -18.81 -4.57
N MET A 332 -3.39 -17.82 -3.67
CA MET A 332 -4.40 -16.76 -3.51
C MET A 332 -4.38 -15.74 -4.65
N ASP A 333 -3.20 -15.39 -5.16
CA ASP A 333 -3.06 -14.52 -6.33
C ASP A 333 -3.53 -15.21 -7.62
N ALA A 334 -3.25 -16.52 -7.80
CA ALA A 334 -3.79 -17.31 -8.91
C ALA A 334 -5.33 -17.45 -8.84
N ILE A 335 -5.91 -17.52 -7.63
CA ILE A 335 -7.36 -17.52 -7.43
C ILE A 335 -7.98 -16.15 -7.80
N GLU A 336 -7.26 -15.06 -7.58
CA GLU A 336 -7.72 -13.70 -7.86
C GLU A 336 -7.64 -13.36 -9.36
N ASP A 337 -6.61 -13.82 -10.07
CA ASP A 337 -6.51 -13.66 -11.52
C ASP A 337 -7.63 -14.41 -12.26
N ILE A 338 -8.01 -15.61 -11.79
CA ILE A 338 -9.11 -16.39 -12.36
C ILE A 338 -10.48 -15.76 -12.06
N ALA A 339 -10.65 -15.15 -10.87
CA ALA A 339 -11.89 -14.45 -10.51
C ALA A 339 -12.10 -13.15 -11.32
N LEU A 340 -11.01 -12.53 -11.81
CA LEU A 340 -11.05 -11.25 -12.52
C LEU A 340 -11.19 -11.38 -14.05
N VAL A 341 -10.89 -12.53 -14.65
CA VAL A 341 -11.14 -12.80 -16.08
C VAL A 341 -12.65 -12.91 -16.37
N ASP A 342 -13.45 -13.26 -15.36
CA ASP A 342 -14.81 -13.76 -15.58
C ASP A 342 -15.92 -12.70 -15.34
N GLU A 343 -15.56 -11.50 -14.87
CA GLU A 343 -16.48 -10.37 -14.66
C GLU A 343 -16.56 -9.40 -15.88
N TYR A 344 -15.81 -9.68 -16.95
CA TYR A 344 -15.90 -9.00 -18.25
C TYR A 344 -16.13 -9.99 -19.41
N ARG A 345 -17.14 -10.87 -19.27
CA ARG A 345 -17.89 -11.40 -20.41
C ARG A 345 -19.36 -11.60 -20.11
#